data_AF-A0A962M852-F1
#
_entry.id   AF-A0A962M852-F1
#
_cell.length_a   1.000
_cell.length_b   1.000
_cell.length_c   1.000
_cell.angle_alpha   90.00
_cell.angle_beta   90.00
_cell.angle_gamma   90.00
#
_symmetry.space_group_name_H-M   'P 1'
#
loop_
_entity.id
_entity.type
_entity.pdbx_description
1 polymer ?
#
loop_
_entity_poly.entity_id
_entity_poly.type
_entity_poly.pdbx_seq_one_letter_code
_entity_poly.pdbx_strand_id
1 'polypeptide(L)'
;MTLNVKRRATGPQDSAATTIEGFAANAETLRGEQMVHNIELEHLHPGPYQPRHTFQPESLETLAASLRSQGVVQPLVVRKR
;
A
#
# COMPACT_ATOMS: atom_id res chain seq x y z
N MET A 1 -9.53 58.74 -2.73
CA MET A 1 -9.57 58.45 -4.17
C MET A 1 -10.22 57.09 -4.35
N THR A 2 -11.30 57.05 -5.12
CA THR A 2 -12.39 56.06 -5.02
C THR A 2 -12.29 54.98 -6.10
N LEU A 3 -12.87 53.81 -5.78
CA LEU A 3 -13.40 52.72 -6.65
C LEU A 3 -12.42 51.69 -7.23
N ASN A 4 -12.76 50.41 -7.06
CA ASN A 4 -13.00 49.53 -8.19
C ASN A 4 -13.98 48.38 -7.85
N VAL A 5 -14.73 48.02 -8.89
CA VAL A 5 -16.07 47.42 -8.89
C VAL A 5 -16.01 45.97 -9.41
N LYS A 6 -16.69 45.05 -8.70
CA LYS A 6 -17.58 43.95 -9.15
C LYS A 6 -17.15 43.06 -10.34
N ARG A 7 -17.13 41.73 -10.14
CA ARG A 7 -17.99 40.76 -10.87
C ARG A 7 -17.92 39.33 -10.32
N ARG A 8 -19.08 38.67 -10.40
CA ARG A 8 -19.45 37.32 -9.96
C ARG A 8 -18.92 36.29 -10.97
N ALA A 9 -18.42 35.13 -10.52
CA ALA A 9 -18.44 33.91 -11.30
C ALA A 9 -18.55 32.71 -10.35
N THR A 10 -19.65 31.99 -10.49
CA THR A 10 -20.00 30.74 -9.84
C THR A 10 -19.28 29.58 -10.54
N GLY A 11 -18.85 28.58 -9.79
CA GLY A 11 -18.48 27.26 -10.32
C GLY A 11 -18.15 26.32 -9.16
N PRO A 12 -18.81 25.15 -9.04
CA PRO A 12 -18.45 24.16 -8.03
C PRO A 12 -17.22 23.41 -8.53
N GLN A 13 -16.13 23.41 -7.76
CA GLN A 13 -15.01 22.50 -8.03
C GLN A 13 -15.25 21.25 -7.20
N ASP A 14 -15.93 20.30 -7.82
CA ASP A 14 -15.90 18.89 -7.47
C ASP A 14 -14.44 18.38 -7.46
N SER A 15 -14.16 17.49 -6.51
CA SER A 15 -13.16 16.42 -6.65
C SER A 15 -11.70 16.84 -6.88
N ALA A 16 -11.04 17.35 -5.84
CA ALA A 16 -9.59 17.19 -5.73
C ALA A 16 -9.32 15.97 -4.84
N ALA A 17 -9.08 14.84 -5.49
CA ALA A 17 -8.55 13.63 -4.88
C ALA A 17 -7.39 14.00 -3.93
N THR A 18 -7.50 13.61 -2.66
CA THR A 18 -6.35 13.58 -1.76
C THR A 18 -5.34 12.59 -2.32
N THR A 19 -4.40 13.09 -3.10
CA THR A 19 -3.24 12.33 -3.59
C THR A 19 -2.46 11.87 -2.38
N ILE A 20 -2.44 10.55 -2.13
CA ILE A 20 -1.55 9.97 -1.13
C ILE A 20 -0.16 9.80 -1.76
N GLU A 21 0.58 10.91 -1.84
CA GLU A 21 2.01 10.90 -2.14
C GLU A 21 2.77 10.51 -0.86
N GLY A 22 2.98 9.22 -0.59
CA GLY A 22 3.61 8.88 0.69
C GLY A 22 4.10 7.46 0.94
N PHE A 23 4.03 6.55 -0.02
CA PHE A 23 4.46 5.16 0.22
C PHE A 23 5.77 4.75 -0.49
N ALA A 24 6.28 5.55 -1.44
CA ALA A 24 7.46 5.18 -2.22
C ALA A 24 8.81 5.56 -1.55
N ALA A 25 8.84 6.56 -0.65
CA ALA A 25 10.09 7.18 -0.19
C ALA A 25 10.84 6.43 0.92
N ASN A 26 10.32 5.32 1.45
CA ASN A 26 10.94 4.59 2.58
C ASN A 26 11.68 3.30 2.16
N ALA A 27 11.68 2.93 0.88
CA ALA A 27 12.29 1.67 0.44
C ALA A 27 13.82 1.72 0.32
N GLU A 28 14.42 2.91 0.22
CA GLU A 28 15.85 3.05 -0.13
C GLU A 28 16.80 3.12 1.07
N THR A 29 16.31 3.49 2.25
CA THR A 29 17.16 3.82 3.41
C THR A 29 17.61 2.59 4.23
N LEU A 30 17.05 1.39 3.99
CA LEU A 30 17.37 0.17 4.74
C LEU A 30 18.25 -0.82 3.96
N ARG A 31 19.23 -0.33 3.19
CA ARG A 31 20.29 -1.18 2.59
C ARG A 31 21.35 -1.59 3.63
N GLY A 32 20.95 -2.20 4.74
CA GLY A 32 21.78 -3.23 5.37
C GLY A 32 21.41 -4.53 4.68
N GLU A 33 22.36 -5.24 4.06
CA GLU A 33 22.18 -6.42 3.19
C GLU A 33 20.93 -7.26 3.48
N GLN A 34 19.76 -6.81 2.99
CA GLN A 34 18.50 -7.54 3.13
C GLN A 34 18.56 -8.67 2.10
N MET A 35 19.14 -9.79 2.50
CA MET A 35 19.25 -10.98 1.66
C MET A 35 17.86 -11.60 1.53
N VAL A 36 17.31 -11.57 0.32
CA VAL A 36 16.06 -12.25 -0.02
C VAL A 36 16.34 -13.74 -0.14
N HIS A 37 15.55 -14.56 0.55
CA HIS A 37 15.67 -16.01 0.53
C HIS A 37 14.39 -16.63 -0.01
N ASN A 38 14.54 -17.65 -0.86
CA ASN A 38 13.42 -18.52 -1.21
C ASN A 38 13.24 -19.56 -0.11
N ILE A 39 12.07 -19.57 0.49
CA ILE A 39 11.70 -20.47 1.59
C ILE A 39 10.46 -21.26 1.14
N GLU A 40 10.46 -22.56 1.39
CA GLU A 40 9.31 -23.41 1.13
C GLU A 40 8.12 -23.01 2.03
N LEU A 41 6.91 -23.09 1.48
CA LEU A 41 5.69 -22.66 2.17
C LEU A 41 5.44 -23.43 3.48
N GLU A 42 5.88 -24.69 3.56
CA GLU A 42 5.71 -25.56 4.74
C GLU A 42 6.45 -25.05 5.98
N HIS A 43 7.51 -24.26 5.78
CA HIS A 43 8.27 -23.63 6.87
C HIS A 43 7.65 -22.31 7.35
N LEU A 44 6.62 -21.80 6.68
CA LEU A 44 5.98 -20.54 7.02
C LEU A 44 4.78 -20.77 7.94
N HIS A 45 4.76 -20.03 9.05
CA HIS A 45 3.66 -20.05 10.01
C HIS A 45 3.26 -18.62 10.39
N PRO A 46 1.96 -18.37 10.65
CA PRO A 46 1.51 -17.08 11.15
C PRO A 46 2.25 -16.65 12.43
N GLY A 47 2.56 -15.36 12.52
CA GLY A 47 3.15 -14.78 13.73
C GLY A 47 2.20 -14.91 14.93
N PRO A 48 2.72 -15.07 16.16
CA PRO A 48 1.88 -15.34 17.33
C PRO A 48 1.05 -14.13 17.77
N TYR A 49 1.46 -12.92 17.37
CA TYR A 49 0.84 -11.65 17.76
C TYR A 49 0.37 -10.85 16.53
N GLN A 50 -0.21 -11.51 15.52
CA GLN A 50 -0.80 -10.80 14.38
C GLN A 50 -2.22 -10.32 14.75
N PRO A 51 -2.50 -9.01 14.84
CA PRO A 51 -3.80 -8.51 15.34
C PRO A 51 -4.97 -8.73 14.36
N ARG A 52 -4.69 -8.88 13.06
CA ARG A 52 -5.70 -9.16 12.03
C ARG A 52 -5.63 -10.64 11.64
N HIS A 53 -6.67 -11.40 12.02
CA HIS A 53 -6.80 -12.81 11.66
C HIS A 53 -7.84 -13.08 10.57
N THR A 54 -8.78 -12.15 10.37
CA THR A 54 -9.89 -12.34 9.43
C THR A 54 -9.69 -11.49 8.19
N PHE A 55 -9.88 -12.11 7.03
CA PHE A 55 -9.93 -11.47 5.72
C PHE A 55 -11.26 -11.77 5.07
N GLN A 56 -11.76 -10.83 4.26
CA GLN A 56 -12.96 -11.08 3.46
C GLN A 56 -12.59 -12.02 2.29
N PRO A 57 -13.43 -13.04 1.99
CA PRO A 57 -13.11 -14.05 1.00
C PRO A 57 -12.89 -13.45 -0.40
N GLU A 58 -13.75 -12.51 -0.81
CA GLU A 58 -13.64 -11.82 -2.10
C GLU A 58 -12.30 -11.06 -2.25
N SER A 59 -11.85 -10.42 -1.17
CA SER A 59 -10.55 -9.71 -1.17
C SER A 59 -9.37 -10.66 -1.31
N LEU A 60 -9.45 -11.86 -0.69
CA LEU A 60 -8.41 -12.89 -0.83
C LEU A 60 -8.37 -13.46 -2.24
N GLU A 61 -9.52 -13.71 -2.86
CA GLU A 61 -9.60 -14.21 -4.24
C GLU A 61 -8.98 -13.22 -5.22
N THR A 62 -9.31 -11.93 -5.05
CA THR A 62 -8.74 -10.85 -5.87
C THR A 62 -7.22 -10.77 -5.69
N LEU A 63 -6.72 -10.85 -4.45
CA LEU A 63 -5.28 -10.87 -4.18
C LEU A 63 -4.60 -12.09 -4.81
N ALA A 64 -5.17 -13.28 -4.70
CA ALA A 64 -4.63 -14.49 -5.29
C ALA A 64 -4.58 -14.40 -6.83
N ALA A 65 -5.60 -13.81 -7.47
CA ALA A 65 -5.58 -13.56 -8.91
C ALA A 65 -4.45 -12.59 -9.31
N SER A 66 -4.22 -11.54 -8.53
CA SER A 66 -3.11 -10.60 -8.74
C SER A 66 -1.76 -11.29 -8.58
N LEU A 67 -1.57 -12.06 -7.50
CA LEU A 67 -0.35 -12.82 -7.24
C LEU A 67 -0.03 -13.83 -8.35
N ARG A 68 -1.04 -14.46 -8.96
CA ARG A 68 -0.82 -15.38 -10.10
C ARG A 68 -0.39 -14.68 -11.38
N SER A 69 -0.88 -13.46 -11.63
CA SER A 69 -0.60 -12.73 -12.88
C SER A 69 0.69 -11.90 -12.82
N GLN A 70 0.99 -11.30 -11.67
CA GLN A 70 2.12 -10.38 -11.49
C GLN A 70 3.22 -10.95 -10.60
N GLY A 71 2.96 -12.06 -9.90
CA GLY A 71 3.86 -12.59 -8.88
C GLY A 71 3.82 -11.80 -7.57
N VAL A 72 4.75 -12.12 -6.68
CA VAL A 72 4.89 -11.44 -5.39
C VAL A 72 5.73 -10.17 -5.58
N VAL A 73 5.10 -9.00 -5.50
CA VAL A 73 5.78 -7.70 -5.65
C VAL A 73 6.67 -7.36 -4.45
N GLN A 74 6.30 -7.80 -3.26
CA GLN A 74 7.02 -7.51 -2.01
C GLN A 74 7.38 -8.79 -1.27
N PRO A 75 8.68 -9.01 -0.97
CA PRO A 75 9.09 -10.12 -0.12
C PRO A 75 8.42 -10.08 1.24
N LEU A 76 8.10 -11.26 1.77
CA LEU A 76 7.56 -11.39 3.12
C LEU A 76 8.68 -11.24 4.14
N VAL A 77 8.42 -10.46 5.20
CA VAL A 77 9.33 -10.34 6.34
C VAL A 77 9.12 -11.55 7.25
N VAL A 78 10.19 -12.31 7.46
CA VAL A 78 10.17 -13.50 8.31
C VAL A 78 11.23 -13.41 9.39
N ARG A 79 11.00 -14.12 10.49
CA ARG A 79 11.98 -14.32 11.56
C ARG A 79 12.08 -15.81 11.85
N LYS A 80 13.28 -16.28 12.19
CA LYS A 80 13.43 -17.62 12.76
C LYS A 80 12.62 -17.67 14.06
N ARG A 81 11.83 -18.73 14.22
CA ARG A 81 11.14 -19.03 15.48
C ARG A 81 12.10 -19.65 16.48
#